data_AF-A0A6A3AFG6-F1
#
_entry.id   AF-A0A6A3AFG6-F1
#
_cell.length_a   1.000
_cell.length_b   1.000
_cell.length_c   1.000
_cell.angle_alpha   90.00
_cell.angle_beta   90.00
_cell.angle_gamma   90.00
#
_symmetry.space_group_name_H-M   'P 1'
#
loop_
_entity.id
_entity.type
_entity.pdbx_description
1 polymer ?
#
loop_
_entity_poly.entity_id
_entity_poly.type
_entity_poly.pdbx_seq_one_letter_code
_entity_poly.pdbx_strand_id
1 'polypeptide(L)'
;MSERLVDEGDGDVKSNSLVLPVAQVPVGSYPSQYHQQTTNNCMWTSSYPYYLMNIPRKFARFNGLIGRSCEIVVVDEQRRSWMASLRHKESDGQVYIGCGWRNICIGNKLKAMDCVVIEFIGNGTMPVFKLHKVEDDEDDK
;
A
#
# COMPACT_ATOMS: atom_id res chain seq x y z
N MET A 1 -35.05 11.67 33.47
CA MET A 1 -33.68 12.24 33.46
C MET A 1 -32.85 11.21 32.71
N SER A 2 -32.81 11.16 31.38
CA SER A 2 -32.07 12.01 30.44
C SER A 2 -30.67 12.32 30.93
N GLU A 3 -29.71 11.48 30.53
CA GLU A 3 -28.29 11.78 30.65
C GLU A 3 -27.72 11.98 29.24
N ARG A 4 -27.02 13.11 29.12
CA ARG A 4 -26.69 13.82 27.89
C ARG A 4 -25.45 13.22 27.24
N LEU A 5 -25.47 13.24 25.92
CA LEU A 5 -24.31 13.23 25.04
C LEU A 5 -23.28 14.28 25.51
N VAL A 6 -22.03 13.85 25.67
CA VAL A 6 -20.87 14.70 25.43
C VAL A 6 -20.01 13.99 24.39
N ASP A 7 -20.20 14.48 23.17
CA ASP A 7 -19.33 14.31 22.03
C ASP A 7 -18.18 15.31 22.22
N GLU A 8 -16.95 14.83 22.40
CA GLU A 8 -15.75 15.65 22.21
C GLU A 8 -14.69 14.78 21.55
N GLY A 9 -14.36 15.17 20.31
CA GLY A 9 -13.56 14.42 19.38
C GLY A 9 -12.06 14.53 19.61
N ASP A 10 -11.36 13.54 19.07
CA ASP A 10 -9.92 13.54 18.90
C ASP A 10 -9.58 13.25 17.42
N GLY A 11 -9.07 14.28 16.74
CA GLY A 11 -8.02 14.19 15.73
C GLY A 11 -8.24 13.30 14.50
N ASP A 12 -9.00 13.80 13.54
CA ASP A 12 -9.10 13.32 12.16
C ASP A 12 -7.81 13.57 11.35
N VAL A 13 -6.95 12.54 11.18
CA VAL A 13 -6.12 12.23 9.99
C VAL A 13 -5.68 10.76 10.08
N LYS A 14 -6.02 9.88 9.10
CA LYS A 14 -5.31 8.63 8.68
C LYS A 14 -6.18 7.47 8.15
N SER A 15 -7.45 7.67 7.78
CA SER A 15 -8.24 6.53 7.23
C SER A 15 -7.99 6.23 5.75
N ASN A 16 -7.56 7.24 4.97
CA ASN A 16 -7.36 7.12 3.53
C ASN A 16 -5.88 6.98 3.11
N SER A 17 -4.93 7.11 4.03
CA SER A 17 -3.49 7.10 3.72
C SER A 17 -2.77 6.03 4.55
N LEU A 18 -1.86 5.28 3.93
CA LEU A 18 -1.03 4.28 4.59
C LEU A 18 0.42 4.32 4.15
N VAL A 19 1.33 4.29 5.12
CA VAL A 19 2.76 4.03 4.88
C VAL A 19 2.95 2.52 4.70
N LEU A 20 3.59 2.13 3.60
CA LEU A 20 3.86 0.75 3.23
C LEU A 20 5.32 0.61 2.81
N PRO A 21 6.05 -0.43 3.28
CA PRO A 21 7.35 -0.74 2.74
C PRO A 21 7.21 -1.28 1.32
N VAL A 22 8.12 -0.86 0.45
CA VAL A 22 8.24 -1.38 -0.91
C VAL A 22 8.87 -2.77 -0.83
N ALA A 23 8.00 -3.77 -0.94
CA ALA A 23 8.32 -5.16 -1.10
C ALA A 23 8.68 -5.44 -2.58
N GLN A 24 9.97 -5.47 -2.90
CA GLN A 24 10.47 -6.07 -4.15
C GLN A 24 11.12 -7.39 -3.77
N VAL A 25 10.86 -8.47 -4.49
CA VAL A 25 11.61 -9.73 -4.30
C VAL A 25 12.62 -9.82 -5.44
N PRO A 26 13.93 -9.62 -5.18
CA PRO A 26 14.98 -10.01 -6.10
C PRO A 26 14.95 -11.53 -6.26
N VAL A 27 15.27 -12.00 -7.45
CA VAL A 27 15.61 -13.41 -7.64
C VAL A 27 16.88 -13.69 -6.85
N GLY A 28 16.73 -14.40 -5.71
CA GLY A 28 17.83 -14.88 -4.89
C GLY A 28 18.38 -13.88 -3.87
N SER A 29 18.44 -14.34 -2.62
CA SER A 29 19.26 -13.81 -1.50
C SER A 29 18.62 -12.74 -0.61
N TYR A 30 17.97 -13.17 0.49
CA TYR A 30 17.83 -12.36 1.70
C TYR A 30 18.52 -13.04 2.90
N PRO A 31 19.38 -12.32 3.66
CA PRO A 31 19.98 -12.81 4.90
C PRO A 31 18.96 -12.95 6.04
N SER A 32 19.14 -13.97 6.89
CA SER A 32 18.17 -14.45 7.90
C SER A 32 17.86 -13.49 9.06
N GLN A 33 18.55 -12.36 9.18
CA GLN A 33 18.54 -11.55 10.40
C GLN A 33 17.40 -10.52 10.52
N TYR A 34 16.64 -10.25 9.46
CA TYR A 34 15.49 -9.32 9.48
C TYR A 34 14.15 -10.00 9.81
N HIS A 35 14.16 -11.28 10.20
CA HIS A 35 12.99 -12.15 10.21
C HIS A 35 11.96 -11.88 11.33
N GLN A 36 12.26 -11.08 12.37
CA GLN A 36 11.42 -11.06 13.58
C GLN A 36 10.64 -9.77 13.86
N GLN A 37 10.99 -8.61 13.29
CA GLN A 37 10.35 -7.32 13.67
C GLN A 37 9.25 -6.81 12.71
N THR A 38 9.15 -7.34 11.49
CA THR A 38 8.17 -6.92 10.46
C THR A 38 7.01 -7.91 10.26
N THR A 39 6.95 -8.95 11.10
CA THR A 39 6.06 -10.11 11.00
C THR A 39 4.57 -9.79 11.15
N ASN A 40 4.20 -8.61 11.67
CA ASN A 40 2.80 -8.21 11.82
C ASN A 40 2.20 -7.49 10.59
N ASN A 41 3.01 -7.02 9.63
CA ASN A 41 2.52 -6.32 8.44
C ASN A 41 2.96 -6.91 7.09
N CYS A 42 3.92 -7.85 7.05
CA CYS A 42 4.33 -8.53 5.81
C CYS A 42 4.42 -10.04 6.02
N MET A 43 3.35 -10.77 5.69
CA MET A 43 3.40 -12.22 5.57
C MET A 43 3.54 -12.61 4.09
N TRP A 44 4.70 -13.18 3.78
CA TRP A 44 5.08 -13.66 2.45
C TRP A 44 4.68 -15.12 2.30
N THR A 45 3.74 -15.44 1.40
CA THR A 45 3.45 -16.84 1.03
C THR A 45 4.03 -17.15 -0.35
N SER A 46 4.96 -18.10 -0.32
CA SER A 46 5.59 -18.88 -1.40
C SER A 46 5.05 -18.77 -2.83
N SER A 47 6.03 -18.65 -3.74
CA SER A 47 5.97 -18.77 -5.20
C SER A 47 5.40 -17.55 -5.92
N TYR A 48 6.20 -17.01 -6.85
CA TYR A 48 5.88 -16.26 -8.08
C TYR A 48 6.71 -14.96 -8.24
N PRO A 49 7.32 -14.73 -9.42
CA PRO A 49 8.30 -13.66 -9.69
C PRO A 49 7.63 -12.32 -9.99
N TYR A 50 6.53 -11.97 -9.31
CA TYR A 50 5.80 -10.74 -9.56
C TYR A 50 6.16 -9.68 -8.52
N TYR A 51 6.61 -8.53 -9.01
CA TYR A 51 6.62 -7.28 -8.25
C TYR A 51 5.17 -6.92 -7.93
N LEU A 52 4.70 -7.32 -6.74
CA LEU A 52 3.36 -7.02 -6.23
C LEU A 52 3.45 -6.21 -4.94
N MET A 53 2.42 -5.42 -4.67
CA MET A 53 2.30 -4.66 -3.44
C MET A 53 1.06 -5.09 -2.66
N ASN A 54 1.25 -5.66 -1.49
CA ASN A 54 0.14 -6.02 -0.62
C ASN A 54 -0.46 -4.78 0.04
N ILE A 55 -1.79 -4.67 -0.04
CA ILE A 55 -2.56 -3.64 0.65
C ILE A 55 -3.01 -4.23 2.01
N PRO A 56 -2.74 -3.56 3.14
CA PRO A 56 -3.21 -4.03 4.44
C PRO A 56 -4.71 -4.22 4.47
N ARG A 57 -5.15 -5.37 4.98
CA ARG A 57 -6.56 -5.79 4.93
C ARG A 57 -7.50 -4.82 5.64
N LYS A 58 -7.05 -4.19 6.72
CA LYS A 58 -7.85 -3.19 7.44
C LYS A 58 -8.19 -2.00 6.55
N PHE A 59 -7.19 -1.50 5.82
CA PHE A 59 -7.38 -0.41 4.86
C PHE A 59 -8.17 -0.84 3.64
N ALA A 60 -7.90 -2.03 3.11
CA ALA A 60 -8.69 -2.57 2.00
C ALA A 60 -10.17 -2.72 2.38
N ARG A 61 -10.46 -3.18 3.60
CA ARG A 61 -11.83 -3.28 4.13
C ARG A 61 -12.45 -1.91 4.31
N PHE A 62 -11.73 -0.97 4.93
CA PHE A 62 -12.22 0.38 5.18
C PHE A 62 -12.59 1.10 3.87
N ASN A 63 -11.74 0.97 2.84
CA ASN A 63 -11.94 1.62 1.54
C ASN A 63 -12.77 0.79 0.54
N GLY A 64 -13.43 -0.29 0.99
CA GLY A 64 -14.29 -1.11 0.12
C GLY A 64 -13.57 -1.78 -1.05
N LEU A 65 -12.30 -2.14 -0.87
CA LEU A 65 -11.45 -2.80 -1.88
C LEU A 65 -11.55 -4.34 -1.84
N ILE A 66 -12.08 -4.90 -0.76
CA ILE A 66 -12.30 -6.34 -0.61
C ILE A 66 -13.30 -6.84 -1.66
N GLY A 67 -13.00 -7.97 -2.30
CA GLY A 67 -13.84 -8.52 -3.37
C GLY A 67 -13.68 -7.84 -4.73
N ARG A 68 -12.82 -6.82 -4.85
CA ARG A 68 -12.61 -6.11 -6.11
C ARG A 68 -11.42 -6.68 -6.89
N SER A 69 -11.66 -6.88 -8.19
CA SER A 69 -10.63 -7.17 -9.18
C SER A 69 -10.85 -6.25 -10.38
N CYS A 70 -10.01 -5.23 -10.51
CA CYS A 70 -10.19 -4.17 -11.52
C CYS A 70 -8.84 -3.51 -11.87
N GLU A 71 -8.84 -2.64 -12.88
CA GLU A 71 -7.70 -1.75 -13.14
C GLU A 71 -7.83 -0.48 -12.29
N ILE A 72 -6.69 0.04 -11.84
CA ILE A 72 -6.56 1.22 -11.01
C ILE A 72 -5.62 2.23 -11.67
N VAL A 73 -5.75 3.49 -11.25
CA VAL A 73 -4.81 4.55 -11.59
C VAL A 73 -4.02 4.92 -10.35
N VAL A 74 -2.70 4.94 -10.46
CA VAL A 74 -1.80 5.48 -9.44
C VAL A 74 -1.22 6.78 -9.94
N VAL A 75 -1.27 7.84 -9.14
CA VAL A 75 -0.74 9.17 -9.46
C VAL A 75 0.38 9.51 -8.48
N ASP A 76 1.55 9.94 -8.95
CA ASP A 76 2.62 10.41 -8.07
C ASP A 76 2.57 11.92 -7.80
N GLU A 77 3.54 12.37 -7.02
CA GLU A 77 3.83 13.77 -6.73
C GLU A 77 4.18 14.60 -7.96
N GLN A 78 4.79 13.98 -8.97
CA GLN A 78 5.11 14.63 -10.26
C GLN A 78 3.89 14.67 -11.21
N ARG A 79 2.70 14.30 -10.74
CA ARG A 79 1.44 14.22 -11.50
C ARG A 79 1.48 13.27 -12.69
N ARG A 80 2.38 12.30 -12.68
CA ARG A 80 2.41 11.19 -13.62
C ARG A 80 1.38 10.16 -13.18
N SER A 81 0.67 9.59 -14.15
CA SER A 81 -0.33 8.55 -13.92
C SER A 81 0.13 7.22 -14.49
N TRP A 82 -0.04 6.14 -13.74
CA TRP A 82 0.21 4.77 -14.20
C TRP A 82 -1.00 3.90 -13.99
N MET A 83 -1.23 3.02 -14.97
CA MET A 83 -2.21 1.95 -14.84
C MET A 83 -1.59 0.77 -14.11
N ALA A 84 -2.34 0.22 -13.17
CA ALA A 84 -2.00 -1.03 -12.51
C ALA A 84 -3.25 -1.85 -12.22
N SER A 85 -3.07 -3.12 -11.85
CA SER A 85 -4.19 -3.99 -11.52
C SER A 85 -4.35 -4.15 -10.02
N LEU A 86 -5.58 -3.98 -9.53
CA LEU A 86 -5.99 -4.35 -8.18
C LEU A 86 -6.61 -5.74 -8.23
N ARG A 87 -6.15 -6.63 -7.36
CA ARG A 87 -6.64 -8.01 -7.27
C ARG A 87 -6.92 -8.37 -5.82
N HIS A 88 -7.95 -9.19 -5.63
CA HIS A 88 -8.32 -9.76 -4.34
C HIS A 88 -8.18 -11.28 -4.40
N LYS A 89 -7.40 -11.84 -3.47
CA LYS A 89 -7.18 -13.27 -3.33
C LYS A 89 -8.20 -13.83 -2.34
N GLU A 90 -9.18 -14.58 -2.84
CA GLU A 90 -10.26 -15.12 -1.99
C GLU A 90 -9.78 -16.10 -0.92
N SER A 91 -8.71 -16.85 -1.20
CA SER A 91 -8.24 -17.92 -0.30
C SER A 91 -7.82 -17.42 1.08
N ASP A 92 -7.25 -16.21 1.13
CA ASP A 92 -6.79 -15.61 2.37
C ASP A 92 -7.42 -14.24 2.62
N GLY A 93 -8.08 -13.60 1.65
CA GLY A 93 -8.66 -12.26 1.75
C GLY A 93 -7.64 -11.13 1.52
N GLN A 94 -6.47 -11.43 0.95
CA GLN A 94 -5.44 -10.44 0.66
C GLN A 94 -5.80 -9.61 -0.57
N VAL A 95 -5.64 -8.29 -0.48
CA VAL A 95 -5.73 -7.37 -1.62
C VAL A 95 -4.33 -6.91 -1.99
N TYR A 96 -4.04 -6.83 -3.29
CA TYR A 96 -2.72 -6.39 -3.75
C TYR A 96 -2.81 -5.65 -5.08
N ILE A 97 -1.81 -4.79 -5.32
CA ILE A 97 -1.51 -4.19 -6.61
C ILE A 97 -0.54 -5.11 -7.34
N GLY A 98 -0.93 -5.59 -8.52
CA GLY A 98 -0.17 -6.54 -9.32
C GLY A 98 0.49 -5.90 -10.54
N CYS A 99 0.05 -6.32 -11.73
CA CYS A 99 0.52 -5.81 -13.02
C CYS A 99 0.57 -4.27 -13.01
N GLY A 100 1.66 -3.68 -13.49
CA GLY A 100 1.88 -2.22 -13.46
C GLY A 100 2.66 -1.72 -12.24
N TRP A 101 2.65 -2.44 -11.11
CA TRP A 101 3.41 -2.03 -9.91
C TRP A 101 4.92 -1.87 -10.18
N ARG A 102 5.51 -2.80 -10.95
CA ARG A 102 6.91 -2.70 -11.37
C ARG A 102 7.22 -1.37 -12.08
N ASN A 103 6.35 -0.93 -12.98
CA ASN A 103 6.54 0.29 -13.75
C ASN A 103 6.40 1.54 -12.88
N ILE A 104 5.50 1.49 -11.89
CA ILE A 104 5.37 2.52 -10.86
C ILE A 104 6.67 2.63 -10.07
N CYS A 105 7.24 1.51 -9.61
CA CYS A 105 8.52 1.50 -8.89
C CYS A 105 9.66 2.09 -9.73
N ILE A 106 9.80 1.66 -10.99
CA ILE A 106 10.86 2.15 -11.90
C ILE A 106 10.67 3.66 -12.16
N GLY A 107 9.44 4.09 -12.46
CA GLY A 107 9.12 5.49 -12.73
C GLY A 107 9.41 6.41 -11.54
N ASN A 108 9.17 5.94 -10.31
CA ASN A 108 9.39 6.68 -9.07
C ASN A 108 10.75 6.41 -8.41
N LYS A 109 11.66 5.67 -9.08
CA LYS A 109 12.98 5.31 -8.54
C LYS A 109 12.90 4.65 -7.14
N LEU A 110 11.88 3.83 -6.92
CA LEU A 110 11.67 3.12 -5.66
C LEU A 110 12.54 1.87 -5.59
N LYS A 111 13.27 1.71 -4.49
CA LYS A 111 14.08 0.52 -4.19
C LYS A 111 13.36 -0.39 -3.19
N ALA A 112 13.85 -1.62 -3.05
CA ALA A 112 13.43 -2.48 -1.95
C ALA A 112 13.71 -1.76 -0.62
N MET A 113 12.79 -1.91 0.34
CA MET A 113 12.82 -1.28 1.66
C MET A 113 12.49 0.22 1.71
N ASP A 114 12.43 0.94 0.57
CA ASP A 114 11.88 2.30 0.56
C ASP A 114 10.45 2.26 1.13
N CYS A 115 10.06 3.27 1.90
CA CYS A 115 8.68 3.41 2.34
C CYS A 115 7.92 4.34 1.38
N VAL A 116 6.65 4.02 1.15
CA VAL A 116 5.75 4.87 0.37
C VAL A 116 4.45 5.09 1.12
N VAL A 117 3.85 6.25 0.95
CA VAL A 117 2.47 6.48 1.37
C VAL A 117 1.55 6.28 0.18
N ILE A 118 0.55 5.43 0.35
CA ILE A 118 -0.55 5.27 -0.60
C ILE A 118 -1.80 5.89 -0.01
N GLU A 119 -2.39 6.82 -0.76
CA GLU A 119 -3.65 7.45 -0.41
C GLU A 119 -4.75 7.00 -1.37
N PHE A 120 -5.89 6.59 -0.84
CA PHE A 120 -7.08 6.31 -1.64
C PHE A 120 -7.87 7.60 -1.85
N ILE A 121 -7.93 8.09 -3.10
CA ILE A 121 -8.47 9.41 -3.41
C ILE A 121 -9.73 9.39 -4.30
N GLY A 122 -10.11 8.22 -4.83
CA GLY A 122 -11.27 8.13 -5.70
C GLY A 122 -11.84 6.72 -5.77
N ASN A 123 -13.11 6.59 -5.37
CA ASN A 123 -13.89 5.36 -5.55
C ASN A 123 -14.74 5.48 -6.83
N GLY A 124 -14.44 4.66 -7.82
CA GLY A 124 -15.16 4.60 -9.10
C GLY A 124 -14.93 3.26 -9.80
N THR A 125 -15.31 3.15 -11.08
CA THR A 125 -15.05 1.95 -11.90
C THR A 125 -13.56 1.62 -11.96
N MET A 126 -12.73 2.67 -12.08
CA MET A 126 -11.28 2.61 -11.93
C MET A 126 -10.89 3.40 -10.68
N PRO A 127 -10.60 2.71 -9.57
CA PRO A 127 -10.16 3.37 -8.34
C PRO A 127 -8.85 4.14 -8.55
N VAL A 128 -8.72 5.29 -7.86
CA VAL A 128 -7.56 6.17 -7.98
C VAL A 128 -6.80 6.23 -6.67
N PHE A 129 -5.49 6.03 -6.75
CA PHE A 129 -4.55 6.12 -5.65
C PHE A 129 -3.53 7.22 -5.90
N LYS A 130 -3.10 7.88 -4.83
CA LYS A 130 -1.96 8.78 -4.82
C LYS A 130 -0.78 8.08 -4.16
N LEU A 131 0.41 8.23 -4.72
CA LEU A 131 1.64 7.64 -4.23
C LEU A 131 2.62 8.75 -3.86
N HIS A 132 3.13 8.67 -2.63
CA HIS A 132 4.20 9.52 -2.12
C HIS A 132 5.38 8.66 -1.71
N LYS A 133 6.60 9.07 -2.06
CA LYS A 133 7.80 8.45 -1.51
C LYS A 133 8.05 9.04 -0.12
N VAL A 134 8.34 8.20 0.86
CA VAL A 134 8.86 8.69 2.14
C VAL A 134 10.35 8.90 1.95
N GLU A 135 10.80 10.14 2.03
CA GLU A 135 12.22 10.48 2.06
C GLU A 135 12.69 10.33 3.51
N ASP A 136 13.84 9.69 3.69
CA ASP A 136 14.53 9.72 4.98
C ASP A 136 15.19 11.10 5.06
N ASP A 137 14.74 11.95 5.99
CA ASP A 137 15.46 13.17 6.36
C ASP A 137 16.81 12.75 6.97
N GLU A 138 17.82 12.48 6.13
CA GLU A 138 19.20 12.50 6.57
C GLU A 138 19.55 13.96 6.86
N ASP A 139 19.37 14.35 8.13
CA ASP A 139 19.90 15.59 8.69
C ASP A 139 21.36 15.76 8.23
N ASP A 140 21.60 16.85 7.47
CA ASP A 140 22.92 17.42 7.23
C ASP A 140 23.69 17.46 8.57
N LYS A 141 24.85 16.79 8.62
CA LYS A 141 25.77 16.83 9.75
C LYS A 141 27.14 17.33 9.34
#